data_AF-A0AB34KHI0-F1
#
_entry.id   AF-A0AB34KHI0-F1
#
_cell.length_a   1.000
_cell.length_b   1.000
_cell.length_c   1.000
_cell.angle_alpha   90.00
_cell.angle_beta   90.00
_cell.angle_gamma   90.00
#
_symmetry.space_group_name_H-M   'P 1'
#
loop_
_entity.id
_entity.type
_entity.pdbx_description
1 polymer ?
#
loop_
_entity_poly.entity_id
_entity_poly.type
_entity_poly.pdbx_seq_one_letter_code
_entity_poly.pdbx_strand_id
1 'polypeptide(L)'
;MSRYADVHVSTNGPGDARPTALQIIEDEGSTGRLTDKIFLITGVSSGIGIETLRAFYANGAYVIGTVRDMEKGRRVIEEIERSNPSQGKIDLVLMDQTSLESVRAGATNVKKLTN
;
A
#
# COMPACT_ATOMS: atom_id res chain seq x y z
N MET A 1 -4.64 19.15 -22.17
CA MET A 1 -5.63 18.27 -21.52
C MET A 1 -4.94 17.47 -20.43
N SER A 2 -5.67 17.06 -19.38
CA SER A 2 -5.12 16.14 -18.36
C SER A 2 -4.75 14.81 -19.01
N ARG A 3 -3.63 14.20 -18.61
CA ARG A 3 -3.07 12.95 -19.17
C ARG A 3 -4.08 11.82 -19.29
N TYR A 4 -5.02 11.72 -18.35
CA TYR A 4 -6.01 10.64 -18.27
C TYR A 4 -7.43 11.08 -18.65
N ALA A 5 -7.61 12.25 -19.25
CA ALA A 5 -8.94 12.79 -19.53
C ALA A 5 -9.80 11.83 -20.39
N ASP A 6 -9.22 11.28 -21.45
CA ASP A 6 -9.94 10.43 -22.41
C ASP A 6 -10.39 9.10 -21.79
N VAL A 7 -9.57 8.50 -20.93
CA VAL A 7 -9.90 7.22 -20.25
C VAL A 7 -10.94 7.37 -19.13
N HIS A 8 -11.32 8.60 -18.78
CA HIS A 8 -12.41 8.87 -17.82
C HIS A 8 -13.75 9.16 -18.51
N VAL A 9 -13.80 9.24 -19.84
CA VAL A 9 -15.04 9.50 -20.60
C VAL A 9 -15.99 8.30 -20.56
N SER A 10 -15.47 7.07 -20.56
CA SER A 10 -16.26 5.84 -20.49
C SER A 10 -15.61 4.83 -19.54
N THR A 11 -16.37 4.38 -18.54
CA THR A 11 -15.87 3.50 -17.46
C THR A 11 -16.51 2.12 -17.56
N ASN A 12 -15.70 1.06 -17.40
CA ASN A 12 -16.14 -0.34 -17.52
C ASN A 12 -15.94 -1.16 -16.24
N GLY A 13 -15.61 -0.51 -15.12
CA GLY A 13 -15.46 -1.16 -13.82
C GLY A 13 -14.00 -1.57 -13.53
N PRO A 14 -13.78 -2.56 -12.63
CA PRO A 14 -12.43 -3.00 -12.27
C PRO A 14 -11.61 -3.47 -13.48
N GLY A 15 -10.38 -2.98 -13.60
CA GLY A 15 -9.49 -3.32 -14.71
C GLY A 15 -9.78 -2.60 -16.03
N ASP A 16 -10.61 -1.55 -16.01
CA ASP A 16 -10.79 -0.69 -17.19
C ASP A 16 -9.55 0.17 -17.51
N ALA A 17 -9.65 1.02 -18.52
CA ALA A 17 -8.52 1.78 -19.06
C ALA A 17 -7.98 2.89 -18.13
N ARG A 18 -8.59 3.11 -16.95
CA ARG A 18 -8.10 4.11 -16.00
C ARG A 18 -6.78 3.65 -15.38
N PRO A 19 -5.85 4.58 -15.10
CA PRO A 19 -4.50 4.22 -14.70
C PRO A 19 -4.50 3.54 -13.33
N THR A 20 -3.58 2.59 -13.17
CA THR A 20 -3.26 1.99 -11.88
C THR A 20 -2.36 2.93 -11.08
N ALA A 21 -2.23 2.69 -9.76
CA ALA A 21 -1.31 3.45 -8.94
C ALA A 21 0.15 3.32 -9.41
N LEU A 22 0.54 2.15 -9.94
CA LEU A 22 1.87 1.93 -10.52
C LEU A 22 2.06 2.73 -11.82
N GLN A 23 1.08 2.72 -12.72
CA GLN A 23 1.14 3.52 -13.94
C GLN A 23 1.33 5.01 -13.62
N ILE A 24 0.62 5.53 -12.59
CA ILE A 24 0.78 6.92 -12.16
C ILE A 24 2.20 7.20 -11.66
N ILE A 25 2.81 6.29 -10.89
CA ILE A 25 4.19 6.46 -10.41
C ILE A 25 5.18 6.51 -11.57
N GLU A 26 5.02 5.65 -12.56
CA GLU A 26 5.86 5.61 -13.76
C GLU A 26 5.68 6.88 -14.61
N ASP A 27 4.44 7.26 -14.87
CA ASP A 27 4.06 8.42 -15.68
C ASP A 27 4.56 9.75 -15.07
N GLU A 28 4.63 9.84 -13.75
CA GLU A 28 5.17 10.98 -13.00
C GLU A 28 6.69 10.87 -12.76
N GLY A 29 7.37 9.89 -13.36
CA GLY A 29 8.82 9.69 -13.21
C GLY A 29 9.26 9.56 -11.75
N SER A 30 8.39 8.95 -10.93
CA SER A 30 8.49 8.99 -9.49
C SER A 30 8.99 7.70 -8.84
N THR A 31 9.40 6.72 -9.64
CA THR A 31 9.96 5.42 -9.21
C THR A 31 11.25 5.58 -8.39
N GLY A 32 11.36 4.83 -7.29
CA GLY A 32 12.46 4.87 -6.35
C GLY A 32 12.57 6.15 -5.51
N ARG A 33 11.56 7.04 -5.49
CA ARG A 33 11.66 8.34 -4.81
C ARG A 33 11.28 8.33 -3.34
N LEU A 34 10.83 7.18 -2.81
CA LEU A 34 10.33 7.07 -1.43
C LEU A 34 11.24 6.22 -0.52
N THR A 35 12.48 5.95 -0.92
CA THR A 35 13.41 5.07 -0.20
C THR A 35 13.77 5.51 1.21
N ASP A 36 13.58 6.79 1.54
CA ASP A 36 13.84 7.38 2.86
C ASP A 36 12.54 7.63 3.66
N LYS A 37 11.39 7.13 3.19
CA LYS A 37 10.07 7.39 3.78
C LYS A 37 9.48 6.12 4.40
N ILE A 38 8.79 6.34 5.53
CA ILE A 38 8.00 5.33 6.22
C ILE A 38 6.53 5.71 6.14
N PHE A 39 5.67 4.79 5.71
CA PHE A 39 4.23 4.98 5.63
C PHE A 39 3.49 4.01 6.56
N LEU A 40 2.53 4.52 7.33
CA LEU A 40 1.57 3.70 8.08
C LEU A 40 0.25 3.67 7.30
N ILE A 41 -0.19 2.48 6.88
CA ILE A 41 -1.44 2.31 6.13
C ILE A 41 -2.40 1.43 6.92
N THR A 42 -3.63 1.89 7.08
CA THR A 42 -4.70 1.07 7.66
C THR A 42 -5.46 0.28 6.59
N GLY A 43 -5.81 -0.97 6.87
CA GLY A 43 -6.68 -1.76 5.99
C GLY A 43 -5.98 -2.31 4.74
N VAL A 44 -4.73 -2.77 4.87
CA VAL A 44 -3.95 -3.28 3.72
C VAL A 44 -4.31 -4.70 3.27
N SER A 45 -5.32 -5.34 3.87
CA SER A 45 -5.75 -6.69 3.52
C SER A 45 -6.92 -6.75 2.53
N SER A 46 -7.40 -5.61 2.03
CA SER A 46 -8.49 -5.54 1.03
C SER A 46 -8.63 -4.16 0.39
N GLY A 47 -9.27 -4.11 -0.78
CA GLY A 47 -9.67 -2.87 -1.43
C GLY A 47 -8.47 -1.99 -1.79
N ILE A 48 -8.64 -0.67 -1.68
CA ILE A 48 -7.61 0.31 -2.08
C ILE A 48 -6.31 0.20 -1.26
N GLY A 49 -6.37 -0.33 -0.03
CA GLY A 49 -5.19 -0.48 0.81
C GLY A 49 -4.14 -1.42 0.22
N ILE A 50 -4.56 -2.41 -0.58
CA ILE A 50 -3.65 -3.33 -1.31
C ILE A 50 -2.90 -2.55 -2.39
N GLU A 51 -3.62 -1.76 -3.20
CA GLU A 51 -3.01 -0.97 -4.26
C GLU A 51 -2.07 0.12 -3.71
N THR A 52 -2.46 0.79 -2.62
CA THR A 52 -1.60 1.77 -1.96
C THR A 52 -0.33 1.14 -1.40
N LEU A 53 -0.45 -0.04 -0.76
CA LEU A 53 0.69 -0.80 -0.26
C LEU A 53 1.64 -1.17 -1.41
N ARG A 54 1.10 -1.72 -2.50
CA ARG A 54 1.88 -2.09 -3.70
C ARG A 54 2.62 -0.90 -4.29
N ALA A 55 1.93 0.24 -4.44
CA ALA A 55 2.48 1.44 -5.03
C ALA A 55 3.65 2.01 -4.21
N PHE A 56 3.51 2.14 -2.89
CA PHE A 56 4.60 2.63 -2.04
C PHE A 56 5.76 1.65 -1.94
N TYR A 57 5.47 0.35 -1.83
CA TYR A 57 6.48 -0.69 -1.84
C TYR A 57 7.29 -0.68 -3.15
N ALA A 58 6.64 -0.67 -4.31
CA ALA A 58 7.29 -0.58 -5.61
C ALA A 58 8.13 0.69 -5.77
N ASN A 59 7.77 1.75 -5.04
CA ASN A 59 8.50 3.02 -5.02
C ASN A 59 9.64 3.08 -3.97
N GLY A 60 10.01 1.92 -3.40
CA GLY A 60 11.14 1.77 -2.48
C GLY A 60 10.83 2.12 -1.03
N ALA A 61 9.60 2.45 -0.68
CA ALA A 61 9.25 2.88 0.66
C ALA A 61 9.29 1.74 1.69
N TYR A 62 9.45 2.10 2.97
CA TYR A 62 9.09 1.22 4.07
C TYR A 62 7.61 1.42 4.43
N VAL A 63 6.79 0.38 4.31
CA VAL A 63 5.37 0.44 4.61
C VAL A 63 5.05 -0.45 5.82
N ILE A 64 4.39 0.14 6.81
CA ILE A 64 3.81 -0.58 7.94
C ILE A 64 2.31 -0.68 7.68
N GLY A 65 1.85 -1.88 7.34
CA GLY A 65 0.45 -2.17 7.06
C GLY A 65 -0.28 -2.66 8.30
N THR A 66 -1.44 -2.09 8.62
CA THR A 66 -2.26 -2.62 9.72
C THR A 66 -3.37 -3.53 9.20
N VAL A 67 -3.57 -4.66 9.86
CA VAL A 67 -4.60 -5.66 9.53
C VAL A 67 -5.30 -6.18 10.77
N ARG A 68 -6.53 -6.69 10.59
CA ARG A 68 -7.26 -7.47 11.62
C ARG A 68 -6.98 -8.97 11.54
N ASP A 69 -6.58 -9.44 10.35
CA ASP A 69 -6.24 -10.83 10.06
C ASP A 69 -4.81 -10.85 9.50
N MET A 70 -3.88 -11.36 10.31
CA MET A 70 -2.46 -11.43 9.96
C MET A 70 -2.19 -12.39 8.80
N GLU A 71 -2.91 -13.49 8.71
CA GLU A 71 -2.73 -14.49 7.65
C GLU A 71 -3.19 -13.95 6.30
N LYS A 72 -4.33 -13.26 6.28
CA LYS A 72 -4.77 -12.56 5.08
C LYS A 72 -3.78 -11.46 4.66
N GLY A 73 -3.24 -10.72 5.62
CA GLY A 73 -2.22 -9.70 5.35
C GLY A 73 -0.95 -10.29 4.75
N ARG A 74 -0.42 -11.39 5.30
CA ARG A 74 0.78 -12.07 4.80
C ARG A 74 0.63 -12.53 3.36
N ARG A 75 -0.50 -13.14 3.01
CA ARG A 75 -0.78 -13.57 1.62
C ARG A 75 -0.74 -12.39 0.64
N VAL A 76 -1.29 -11.24 1.03
CA VAL A 76 -1.24 -10.02 0.19
C VAL A 76 0.19 -9.54 0.00
N ILE A 77 1.02 -9.54 1.05
CA ILE A 77 2.44 -9.14 0.95
C ILE A 77 3.20 -10.07 0.01
N GLU A 78 3.07 -11.39 0.20
CA GLU A 78 3.74 -12.37 -0.66
C GLU A 78 3.38 -12.20 -2.14
N GLU A 79 2.12 -11.87 -2.43
CA GLU A 79 1.67 -11.56 -3.79
C GLU A 79 2.31 -10.26 -4.33
N ILE A 80 2.33 -9.21 -3.51
CA ILE A 80 2.91 -7.91 -3.88
C ILE A 80 4.41 -8.03 -4.15
N GLU A 81 5.16 -8.64 -3.22
CA GLU A 81 6.62 -8.81 -3.33
C GLU A 81 7.00 -9.68 -4.53
N ARG A 82 6.21 -10.74 -4.81
CA ARG A 82 6.42 -11.60 -5.98
C ARG A 82 6.17 -10.88 -7.30
N SER A 83 5.15 -10.01 -7.36
CA SER A 83 4.75 -9.33 -8.59
C SER A 83 5.48 -8.00 -8.83
N ASN A 84 6.13 -7.42 -7.82
CA ASN A 84 6.76 -6.10 -7.91
C ASN A 84 8.14 -6.08 -7.23
N PRO A 85 9.21 -6.61 -7.84
CA PRO A 85 10.54 -6.56 -7.26
C PRO A 85 10.95 -5.12 -6.91
N SER A 86 11.27 -4.87 -5.64
CA SER A 86 11.60 -3.53 -5.13
C SER A 86 12.59 -3.61 -3.97
N GLN A 87 13.27 -2.50 -3.66
CA GLN A 87 14.06 -2.30 -2.44
C GLN A 87 13.21 -1.85 -1.24
N GLY A 88 11.89 -1.67 -1.44
CA GLY A 88 10.97 -1.35 -0.37
C GLY A 88 10.90 -2.46 0.69
N LYS A 89 10.26 -2.14 1.81
CA LYS A 89 10.05 -3.08 2.92
C LYS A 89 8.59 -3.03 3.33
N ILE A 90 8.02 -4.17 3.73
CA ILE A 90 6.69 -4.22 4.33
C ILE A 90 6.75 -4.93 5.69
N ASP A 91 6.16 -4.33 6.72
CA ASP A 91 5.86 -4.99 7.99
C ASP A 91 4.35 -4.92 8.29
N LEU A 92 3.82 -5.92 9.01
CA LEU A 92 2.43 -5.94 9.44
C LEU A 92 2.28 -5.72 10.95
N VAL A 93 1.26 -4.96 11.31
CA VAL A 93 0.82 -4.77 12.69
C VAL A 93 -0.64 -5.17 12.82
N LEU A 94 -0.93 -6.04 13.79
CA LEU A 94 -2.30 -6.35 14.17
C LEU A 94 -2.93 -5.09 14.80
N MET A 95 -4.02 -4.60 14.21
CA MET A 95 -4.78 -3.46 14.72
C MET A 95 -6.24 -3.55 14.27
N ASP A 96 -7.15 -3.55 15.24
CA ASP A 96 -8.58 -3.40 15.01
C ASP A 96 -9.02 -1.99 15.40
N GLN A 97 -9.42 -1.19 14.41
CA GLN A 97 -9.85 0.20 14.61
C GLN A 97 -11.18 0.31 15.39
N THR A 98 -11.91 -0.79 15.59
CA THR A 98 -13.12 -0.82 16.43
C THR A 98 -12.81 -0.91 17.93
N SER A 99 -11.54 -1.19 18.31
CA SER A 99 -11.09 -1.28 19.70
C SER A 99 -9.94 -0.30 19.97
N LEU A 100 -10.18 0.70 20.83
CA LEU A 100 -9.13 1.65 21.23
C LEU A 100 -7.95 1.00 21.96
N GLU A 101 -8.19 -0.10 22.67
CA GLU A 101 -7.14 -0.91 23.27
C GLU A 101 -6.24 -1.52 22.19
N SER A 102 -6.85 -2.12 21.15
CA SER A 102 -6.12 -2.67 20.00
C SER A 102 -5.34 -1.58 19.26
N VAL A 103 -5.92 -0.39 19.06
CA VAL A 103 -5.24 0.76 18.45
C VAL A 103 -4.01 1.18 19.26
N ARG A 104 -4.10 1.26 20.60
CA ARG A 104 -2.96 1.63 21.45
C ARG A 104 -1.85 0.57 21.43
N ALA A 105 -2.22 -0.72 21.44
CA ALA A 105 -1.27 -1.82 21.31
C ALA A 105 -0.58 -1.80 19.94
N GLY A 106 -1.34 -1.64 18.86
CA GLY A 106 -0.82 -1.49 17.50
C GLY A 106 0.11 -0.30 17.36
N ALA A 107 -0.26 0.87 17.89
CA ALA A 107 0.60 2.06 17.90
C ALA A 107 1.92 1.82 18.65
N THR A 108 1.90 1.05 19.74
CA THR A 108 3.12 0.65 20.46
C THR A 108 4.02 -0.22 19.58
N ASN A 109 3.45 -1.16 18.82
CA ASN A 109 4.21 -2.00 17.90
C ASN A 109 4.76 -1.22 16.71
N VAL A 110 3.99 -0.28 16.14
CA VAL A 110 4.48 0.65 15.09
C VAL A 110 5.71 1.42 15.59
N LYS A 111 5.66 1.97 16.81
CA LYS A 111 6.81 2.69 17.40
C LYS A 111 8.06 1.83 17.52
N LYS A 112 7.93 0.53 17.83
CA LYS A 112 9.09 -0.39 17.91
C LYS A 112 9.74 -0.65 16.55
N LEU A 113 8.99 -0.51 15.46
CA LEU A 113 9.49 -0.71 14.10
C LEU A 113 10.20 0.53 13.53
N THR A 114 9.91 1.71 14.06
CA THR A 114 10.42 3.00 13.55
C THR A 114 11.40 3.71 14.49
N ASN A 115 11.66 3.14 15.67
CA ASN A 115 12.60 3.68 16.66
C ASN A 115 13.95 2.95 16.61
#